data_AF-A0A1V4LZ49-F1
#
_entry.id   AF-A0A1V4LZ49-F1
#
_cell.length_a   1.000
_cell.length_b   1.000
_cell.length_c   1.000
_cell.angle_alpha   90.00
_cell.angle_beta   90.00
_cell.angle_gamma   90.00
#
_symmetry.space_group_name_H-M   'P 1'
#
loop_
_entity.id
_entity.type
_entity.pdbx_description
1 polymer ?
#
loop_
_entity_poly.entity_id
_entity_poly.type
_entity_poly.pdbx_seq_one_letter_code
_entity_poly.pdbx_strand_id
1 'polypeptide(L)'
;MRLDSLSLFGTGSARLKPGSTKVLVNALVGIKAQPGWLIVIAGHTDATGDAGHNVQLSRARAAAVHEWMRHMGDIPDSCFAVQGFGASQPVASNDTEAGRAANRRVDIRLVPEVGACVLPTPGPDVQPPVAFRDIHVLREGASHGNSGLSVAER
;
A
#
# COMPACT_ATOMS: atom_id res chain seq x y z
N MET A 1 8.06 12.73 -9.34
CA MET A 1 9.18 12.17 -8.53
C MET A 1 9.78 10.97 -9.26
N ARG A 2 11.08 10.73 -9.14
CA ARG A 2 11.76 9.60 -9.80
C ARG A 2 12.33 8.69 -8.73
N LEU A 3 12.00 7.40 -8.80
CA LEU A 3 12.59 6.40 -7.91
C LEU A 3 13.54 5.50 -8.72
N ASP A 4 14.74 5.32 -8.19
CA ASP A 4 15.69 4.38 -8.76
C ASP A 4 15.20 2.94 -8.55
N SER A 5 15.05 2.17 -9.65
CA SER A 5 14.55 0.80 -9.61
C SER A 5 15.54 -0.13 -8.91
N LEU A 6 16.84 0.15 -9.00
CA LEU A 6 17.87 -0.68 -8.35
C LEU A 6 17.81 -0.61 -6.84
N SER A 7 17.34 0.52 -6.30
CA SER A 7 17.05 0.68 -4.88
C SER A 7 15.82 -0.11 -4.43
N LEU A 8 14.91 -0.44 -5.36
CA LEU A 8 13.65 -1.12 -5.08
C LEU A 8 13.68 -2.63 -5.35
N PHE A 9 14.38 -3.07 -6.41
CA PHE A 9 14.27 -4.43 -6.94
C PHE A 9 15.64 -5.09 -7.19
N GLY A 10 15.66 -6.42 -7.23
CA GLY A 10 16.78 -7.20 -7.76
C GLY A 10 16.80 -7.25 -9.29
N THR A 11 17.91 -7.70 -9.87
CA THR A 11 18.04 -7.97 -11.31
C THR A 11 16.97 -8.96 -11.77
N GLY A 12 16.30 -8.67 -12.89
CA GLY A 12 15.23 -9.51 -13.44
C GLY A 12 13.99 -9.67 -12.55
N SER A 13 13.92 -8.98 -11.41
CA SER A 13 12.87 -9.17 -10.42
C SER A 13 11.94 -7.96 -10.33
N ALA A 14 10.67 -8.25 -10.03
CA ALA A 14 9.67 -7.27 -9.60
C ALA A 14 9.34 -7.38 -8.10
N ARG A 15 10.12 -8.16 -7.32
CA ARG A 15 9.94 -8.25 -5.87
C ARG A 15 10.64 -7.10 -5.17
N LEU A 16 9.89 -6.34 -4.39
CA LEU A 16 10.44 -5.26 -3.55
C LEU A 16 11.46 -5.82 -2.54
N LYS A 17 12.61 -5.16 -2.45
CA LYS A 17 13.67 -5.44 -1.48
C LYS A 17 13.24 -4.98 -0.08
N PRO A 18 13.71 -5.62 1.01
CA PRO A 18 13.45 -5.16 2.38
C PRO A 18 13.80 -3.68 2.63
N GLY A 19 14.87 -3.17 2.00
CA GLY A 19 15.30 -1.76 2.13
C GLY A 19 14.47 -0.75 1.33
N SER A 20 13.55 -1.18 0.48
CA SER A 20 12.78 -0.31 -0.40
C SER A 20 11.76 0.56 0.35
N THR A 21 11.28 0.11 1.51
CA THR A 21 10.25 0.78 2.32
C THR A 21 10.57 2.25 2.58
N LYS A 22 11.80 2.61 2.94
CA LYS A 22 12.18 4.01 3.23
C LYS A 22 11.99 4.92 2.00
N VAL A 23 12.38 4.42 0.82
CA VAL A 23 12.24 5.16 -0.44
C VAL A 23 10.77 5.35 -0.80
N LEU A 24 9.96 4.30 -0.61
CA LEU A 24 8.54 4.33 -0.92
C LEU A 24 7.72 5.19 0.05
N VAL A 25 8.08 5.22 1.34
CA VAL A 25 7.47 6.13 2.33
C VAL A 25 7.72 7.58 1.95
N ASN A 26 8.95 7.94 1.54
CA ASN A 26 9.25 9.31 1.12
C ASN A 26 8.43 9.72 -0.12
N ALA A 27 8.24 8.80 -1.06
CA ALA A 27 7.38 9.02 -2.22
C ALA A 27 5.91 9.24 -1.80
N LEU A 28 5.43 8.43 -0.86
CA LEU A 28 4.06 8.50 -0.33
C LEU A 28 3.78 9.85 0.36
N VAL A 29 4.75 10.42 1.09
CA VAL A 29 4.62 11.76 1.67
C VAL A 29 4.36 12.81 0.57
N GLY A 30 5.11 12.74 -0.53
CA GLY A 30 4.91 13.64 -1.67
C GLY A 30 3.57 13.46 -2.37
N ILE A 31 3.09 12.21 -2.48
CA ILE A 31 1.76 11.90 -3.03
C ILE A 31 0.66 12.51 -2.15
N LYS A 32 0.71 12.27 -0.84
CA LYS A 32 -0.31 12.76 0.11
C LYS A 32 -0.37 14.29 0.22
N ALA A 33 0.72 14.98 -0.12
CA ALA A 33 0.76 16.43 -0.19
C ALA A 33 -0.02 17.01 -1.39
N GLN A 34 -0.48 16.19 -2.35
CA GLN A 34 -1.20 16.60 -3.55
C GLN A 34 -2.51 15.80 -3.69
N PRO A 35 -3.52 16.05 -2.84
CA PRO A 35 -4.77 15.29 -2.86
C PRO A 35 -5.54 15.49 -4.17
N GLY A 36 -6.22 14.44 -4.63
CA GLY A 36 -7.08 14.48 -5.80
C GLY A 36 -6.38 14.29 -7.14
N TRP A 37 -5.04 14.31 -7.20
CA TRP A 37 -4.27 14.15 -8.42
C TRP A 37 -4.15 12.68 -8.82
N LEU A 38 -4.08 12.41 -10.13
CA LEU A 38 -3.82 11.07 -10.66
C LEU A 38 -2.36 10.66 -10.41
N ILE A 39 -2.16 9.46 -9.89
CA ILE A 39 -0.84 8.90 -9.60
C ILE A 39 -0.44 7.97 -10.75
N VAL A 40 0.49 8.42 -11.59
CA VAL A 40 1.01 7.61 -12.70
C VAL A 40 2.30 6.92 -12.30
N ILE A 41 2.31 5.59 -12.30
CA ILE A 41 3.49 4.77 -11.99
C ILE A 41 3.98 4.12 -13.29
N ALA A 42 5.19 4.47 -13.71
CA ALA A 42 5.77 4.00 -14.97
C ALA A 42 7.07 3.22 -14.70
N GLY A 43 7.09 1.95 -15.11
CA GLY A 43 8.27 1.09 -15.00
C GLY A 43 9.08 1.07 -16.29
N HIS A 44 10.40 1.11 -16.14
CA HIS A 44 11.38 1.10 -17.23
C HIS A 44 12.46 0.03 -17.03
N THR A 45 13.03 -0.46 -18.12
CA THR A 45 14.21 -1.33 -18.15
C THR A 45 15.33 -0.66 -18.93
N ASP A 46 16.54 -1.22 -18.88
CA ASP A 46 17.53 -0.98 -19.92
C ASP A 46 17.15 -1.75 -21.20
N ALA A 47 17.94 -1.56 -22.25
CA ALA A 47 17.72 -2.19 -23.56
C ALA A 47 18.28 -3.62 -23.68
N THR A 48 18.76 -4.23 -22.59
CA THR A 48 19.30 -5.59 -22.66
C THR A 48 18.19 -6.64 -22.60
N GLY A 49 18.38 -7.77 -23.28
CA GLY A 49 17.42 -8.88 -23.30
C GLY A 49 16.26 -8.67 -24.29
N ASP A 50 15.21 -9.50 -24.14
CA ASP A 50 14.06 -9.49 -25.03
C ASP A 50 13.13 -8.28 -24.77
N ALA A 51 12.68 -7.63 -25.85
CA ALA A 51 11.84 -6.45 -25.76
C ALA A 51 10.46 -6.74 -25.13
N GLY A 52 9.84 -7.88 -25.47
CA GLY A 52 8.55 -8.28 -24.92
C GLY A 52 8.65 -8.60 -23.43
N HIS A 53 9.71 -9.29 -23.03
CA HIS A 53 10.02 -9.56 -21.63
C HIS A 53 10.27 -8.26 -20.86
N ASN A 54 10.98 -7.30 -21.46
CA ASN A 54 11.24 -6.00 -20.83
C ASN A 54 9.96 -5.22 -20.55
N VAL A 55 8.99 -5.23 -21.47
CA VAL A 55 7.68 -4.60 -21.23
C VAL A 55 6.94 -5.28 -20.06
N GLN A 56 6.95 -6.61 -20.02
CA GLN A 56 6.32 -7.37 -18.94
C GLN A 56 6.97 -7.10 -17.58
N LEU A 57 8.30 -7.16 -17.52
CA LEU A 57 9.08 -6.91 -16.30
C LEU A 57 8.88 -5.48 -15.79
N SER A 58 8.89 -4.50 -16.69
CA SER A 58 8.73 -3.11 -16.30
C SER A 58 7.30 -2.83 -15.79
N ARG A 59 6.27 -3.43 -16.41
CA ARG A 59 4.89 -3.39 -15.92
C ARG A 59 4.75 -4.05 -14.55
N ALA A 60 5.35 -5.22 -14.35
CA ALA A 60 5.32 -5.94 -13.08
C ALA A 60 5.97 -5.14 -11.95
N ARG A 61 7.08 -4.45 -12.22
CA ARG A 61 7.72 -3.54 -11.25
C ARG A 61 6.84 -2.36 -10.89
N ALA A 62 6.20 -1.73 -11.88
CA ALA A 62 5.25 -0.66 -11.63
C ALA A 62 4.06 -1.14 -10.79
N ALA A 63 3.54 -2.34 -11.06
CA ALA A 63 2.47 -2.97 -10.28
C ALA A 63 2.90 -3.27 -8.83
N ALA A 64 4.14 -3.70 -8.59
CA ALA A 64 4.63 -3.94 -7.24
C ALA A 64 4.70 -2.64 -6.40
N VAL A 65 5.12 -1.53 -7.01
CA VAL A 65 5.10 -0.21 -6.35
C VAL A 65 3.66 0.25 -6.11
N HIS A 66 2.79 0.08 -7.09
CA HIS A 66 1.35 0.35 -6.97
C HIS A 66 0.74 -0.37 -5.77
N GLU A 67 0.88 -1.70 -5.70
CA GLU A 67 0.31 -2.48 -4.61
C GLU A 67 0.84 -2.02 -3.25
N TRP A 68 2.14 -1.73 -3.15
CA TRP A 68 2.70 -1.22 -1.92
C TRP A 68 2.07 0.13 -1.51
N MET A 69 1.89 1.06 -2.46
CA MET A 69 1.28 2.37 -2.20
C MET A 69 -0.18 2.27 -1.83
N ARG A 70 -0.94 1.39 -2.50
CA ARG A 70 -2.34 1.13 -2.21
C ARG A 70 -2.52 0.69 -0.76
N HIS A 71 -1.75 -0.32 -0.33
CA HIS A 71 -1.85 -0.87 1.04
C HIS A 71 -1.28 0.05 2.12
N MET A 72 -0.07 0.60 1.93
CA MET A 72 0.59 1.41 2.95
C MET A 72 0.06 2.84 3.00
N GLY A 73 -0.44 3.34 1.86
CA GLY A 73 -0.98 4.68 1.73
C GLY A 73 -2.45 4.81 2.05
N ASP A 74 -3.19 3.70 2.03
CA ASP A 74 -4.66 3.66 2.03
C ASP A 74 -5.24 4.52 0.90
N ILE A 75 -4.71 4.31 -0.31
CA ILE A 75 -5.10 5.05 -1.52
C ILE A 75 -5.92 4.12 -2.40
N PRO A 76 -7.13 4.52 -2.86
CA PRO A 76 -7.95 3.71 -3.76
C PRO A 76 -7.23 3.36 -5.07
N ASP A 77 -7.52 2.18 -5.61
CA ASP A 77 -6.99 1.71 -6.91
C ASP A 77 -7.28 2.69 -8.05
N SER A 78 -8.47 3.32 -8.04
CA SER A 78 -8.89 4.31 -9.03
C SER A 78 -7.99 5.55 -9.12
N CYS A 79 -7.18 5.82 -8.10
CA CYS A 79 -6.24 6.93 -8.09
C CYS A 79 -4.97 6.66 -8.90
N PHE A 80 -4.77 5.44 -9.43
CA PHE A 80 -3.52 5.03 -10.05
C PHE A 80 -3.67 4.72 -11.54
N ALA A 81 -2.62 5.07 -12.30
CA ALA A 81 -2.40 4.58 -13.66
C ALA A 81 -1.04 3.88 -13.73
N VAL A 82 -1.04 2.57 -13.99
CA VAL A 82 0.16 1.73 -13.98
C VAL A 82 0.60 1.38 -15.40
N GLN A 83 1.85 1.70 -15.75
CA GLN A 83 2.37 1.56 -17.11
C GLN A 83 3.74 0.86 -17.12
N GLY A 84 3.99 0.06 -18.16
CA GLY A 84 5.28 -0.56 -18.42
C GLY A 84 5.78 -0.21 -19.81
N PHE A 85 6.90 0.52 -19.89
CA PHE A 85 7.48 0.97 -21.15
C PHE A 85 8.64 0.10 -21.67
N GLY A 86 9.08 -0.91 -20.91
CA GLY A 86 10.33 -1.61 -21.20
C GLY A 86 11.49 -0.63 -21.39
N ALA A 87 12.22 -0.79 -22.49
CA ALA A 87 13.38 0.03 -22.84
C ALA A 87 13.05 1.26 -23.72
N SER A 88 11.78 1.49 -24.06
CA SER A 88 11.38 2.46 -25.09
C SER A 88 11.56 3.93 -24.72
N GLN A 89 11.80 4.24 -23.44
CA GLN A 89 12.01 5.60 -22.94
C GLN A 89 13.30 5.69 -22.11
N PRO A 90 14.48 5.63 -22.78
CA PRO A 90 15.76 5.76 -22.10
C PRO A 90 15.97 7.19 -21.61
N VAL A 91 16.63 7.33 -20.46
CA VAL A 91 17.07 8.62 -19.89
C VAL A 91 18.58 8.78 -19.95
N ALA A 92 19.30 7.71 -20.28
CA ALA A 92 20.74 7.68 -20.51
C ALA A 92 21.08 6.65 -21.61
N SER A 93 22.31 6.69 -22.14
CA SER A 93 22.79 5.71 -23.12
C SER A 93 22.74 4.28 -22.54
N ASN A 94 22.34 3.30 -23.35
CA ASN A 94 22.38 1.88 -22.97
C ASN A 94 23.76 1.23 -23.20
N ASP A 95 24.72 1.97 -23.75
CA ASP A 95 26.04 1.46 -24.10
C ASP A 95 26.93 1.33 -22.86
N THR A 96 26.68 2.14 -21.83
CA THR A 96 27.44 2.13 -20.58
C THR A 96 26.65 1.46 -19.45
N GLU A 97 27.33 0.83 -18.50
CA GLU A 97 26.64 0.24 -17.33
C GLU A 97 25.97 1.31 -16.48
N ALA A 98 26.60 2.48 -16.32
CA ALA A 98 26.00 3.60 -15.60
C ALA A 98 24.70 4.07 -16.26
N GLY A 99 24.66 4.16 -17.59
CA GLY A 99 23.45 4.57 -18.30
C GLY A 99 22.36 3.49 -18.28
N ARG A 100 22.71 2.21 -18.40
CA ARG A 100 21.76 1.10 -18.18
C ARG A 100 21.18 1.13 -16.77
N ALA A 101 22.01 1.35 -15.76
CA ALA A 101 21.56 1.50 -14.38
C ALA A 101 20.55 2.64 -14.23
N ALA A 102 20.80 3.79 -14.83
CA ALA A 102 19.85 4.91 -14.84
C ALA A 102 18.54 4.61 -15.59
N ASN A 103 18.58 3.78 -16.63
CA ASN A 103 17.39 3.39 -17.38
C ASN A 103 16.51 2.39 -16.62
N ARG A 104 17.09 1.54 -15.76
CA ARG A 104 16.37 0.69 -14.82
C ARG A 104 15.78 1.56 -13.70
N ARG A 105 14.58 2.11 -13.92
CA ARG A 105 13.90 3.04 -12.99
C ARG A 105 12.39 2.80 -12.89
N VAL A 106 11.78 3.32 -11.83
CA VAL A 106 10.32 3.50 -11.73
C VAL A 106 10.03 4.97 -11.50
N ASP A 107 9.32 5.60 -12.43
CA ASP A 107 8.91 6.99 -12.34
C ASP A 107 7.51 7.08 -11.73
N ILE A 108 7.30 8.01 -10.80
CA ILE A 108 5.97 8.32 -10.26
C ILE A 108 5.66 9.78 -10.57
N ARG A 109 4.60 10.02 -11.33
CA ARG A 109 4.18 11.36 -11.73
C ARG A 109 2.81 11.64 -11.16
N LEU A 110 2.62 12.86 -10.67
CA LEU A 110 1.32 13.35 -10.24
C LEU A 110 0.80 14.21 -11.37
N VAL A 111 -0.38 13.88 -11.88
CA VAL A 111 -1.04 14.64 -12.94
C VAL A 111 -2.22 15.39 -12.31
N PRO A 112 -2.30 16.73 -12.48
CA PRO A 112 -3.41 17.51 -11.98
C PRO A 112 -4.67 17.18 -12.79
N GLU A 113 -5.39 16.16 -12.35
CA GLU A 113 -6.68 15.75 -12.86
C GLU A 113 -7.64 15.78 -11.68
N VAL A 114 -8.27 16.94 -11.47
CA VAL A 114 -9.15 17.18 -10.32
C VAL A 114 -10.30 16.18 -10.35
N GLY A 115 -10.32 15.25 -9.40
CA GLY A 115 -11.32 14.19 -9.32
C GLY A 115 -10.90 12.83 -9.89
N ALA A 116 -9.68 12.67 -10.39
CA ALA A 116 -9.16 11.34 -10.76
C ALA A 116 -8.95 10.46 -9.52
N CYS A 117 -8.56 11.07 -8.40
CA CYS A 117 -8.45 10.39 -7.12
C CYS A 117 -9.51 10.89 -6.14
N VAL A 118 -10.72 10.35 -6.23
CA VAL A 118 -11.76 10.55 -5.21
C VAL A 118 -11.58 9.49 -4.13
N LEU A 119 -11.19 9.92 -2.92
CA LEU A 119 -11.27 9.03 -1.77
C LEU A 119 -12.75 8.73 -1.51
N PRO A 120 -13.12 7.46 -1.25
CA PRO A 120 -14.47 7.16 -0.79
C PRO A 120 -14.70 7.97 0.48
N THR A 121 -15.60 8.95 0.43
CA THR A 121 -16.12 9.57 1.64
C THR A 121 -16.72 8.44 2.48
N PRO A 122 -16.36 8.31 3.77
CA PRO A 122 -17.12 7.43 4.65
C PRO A 122 -18.59 7.87 4.53
N GLY A 123 -19.43 7.02 3.97
CA GLY A 123 -20.87 7.28 3.95
C GLY A 123 -21.35 7.46 5.40
N PRO A 124 -22.41 8.24 5.66
CA PRO A 124 -23.10 8.10 6.93
C PRO A 124 -23.59 6.64 6.99
N ASP A 125 -23.26 5.91 8.05
CA ASP A 125 -23.66 4.51 8.32
C ASP A 125 -22.73 3.37 7.88
N VAL A 126 -21.52 3.34 8.43
CA VAL A 126 -20.98 2.06 8.92
C VAL A 126 -21.07 2.09 10.44
N GLN A 127 -22.23 1.72 10.98
CA GLN A 127 -22.35 1.37 12.39
C GLN A 127 -21.32 0.27 12.69
N PRO A 128 -20.41 0.44 13.68
CA PRO A 128 -19.54 -0.66 14.09
C PRO A 128 -20.40 -1.86 14.52
N PRO A 129 -19.94 -3.10 14.30
CA PRO A 129 -20.66 -4.26 14.81
C PRO A 129 -20.83 -4.09 16.32
N VAL A 130 -22.09 -4.09 16.76
CA VAL A 130 -22.49 -4.00 18.16
C VAL A 130 -21.66 -4.99 18.98
N ALA A 131 -20.96 -4.49 19.99
CA ALA A 131 -20.29 -5.33 20.97
C ALA A 131 -21.32 -6.27 21.61
N PHE A 132 -20.98 -7.56 21.67
CA PHE A 132 -21.80 -8.60 22.27
C PHE A 132 -22.30 -8.19 23.65
N ARG A 133 -23.62 -8.20 23.83
CA ARG A 133 -24.30 -8.04 25.12
C ARG A 133 -24.06 -9.26 26.00
N ASP A 134 -23.58 -8.97 27.20
CA ASP A 134 -23.92 -9.60 28.48
C ASP A 134 -23.58 -11.08 28.68
N ILE A 135 -22.46 -11.31 29.38
CA ILE A 135 -22.18 -12.53 30.13
C ILE A 135 -23.27 -12.69 31.21
N HIS A 136 -24.21 -13.61 30.99
CA HIS A 136 -25.01 -14.18 32.07
C HIS A 136 -24.14 -15.18 32.83
N VAL A 137 -23.64 -14.77 34.00
CA VAL A 137 -23.06 -15.71 34.98
C VAL A 137 -24.20 -16.56 35.53
N LEU A 138 -24.21 -17.84 35.18
CA LEU A 138 -24.94 -18.88 35.89
C LEU A 138 -24.35 -19.02 37.30
N ARG A 139 -25.14 -18.71 38.34
CA ARG A 139 -24.89 -19.18 39.70
C ARG A 139 -25.93 -20.24 40.06
N GLU A 140 -25.54 -21.50 39.88
CA GLU A 140 -26.19 -22.63 40.54
C GLU A 140 -25.85 -22.62 42.04
N GLY A 141 -26.83 -23.03 42.85
CA GLY A 141 -26.86 -22.85 44.30
C GLY A 141 -26.01 -23.81 45.12
N ALA A 142 -25.88 -23.48 46.41
CA ALA A 142 -25.53 -24.42 47.45
C ALA A 142 -26.18 -23.99 48.78
N SER A 143 -27.10 -24.85 49.22
CA SER A 143 -27.73 -24.93 50.53
C SER A 143 -26.72 -25.11 51.67
N HIS A 144 -26.84 -24.32 52.73
CA HIS A 144 -26.55 -24.60 54.16
C HIS A 144 -27.33 -23.51 54.94
N GLY A 145 -28.23 -23.74 55.90
CA GLY A 145 -28.20 -24.72 56.97
C GLY A 145 -27.74 -24.04 58.27
N ASN A 146 -28.70 -23.76 59.16
CA ASN A 146 -28.57 -23.64 60.63
C ASN A 146 -28.56 -22.24 61.31
N SER A 147 -29.61 -22.05 62.13
CA SER A 147 -29.67 -21.56 63.53
C SER A 147 -28.99 -20.26 63.97
N GLY A 148 -29.78 -19.35 64.56
CA GLY A 148 -29.28 -18.20 65.33
C GLY A 148 -30.37 -17.27 65.84
N LEU A 149 -30.99 -17.64 66.96
CA LEU A 149 -31.94 -16.89 67.78
C LEU A 149 -31.30 -15.63 68.39
N SER A 150 -31.95 -14.46 68.34
CA SER A 150 -31.96 -13.43 69.40
C SER A 150 -32.67 -12.14 68.95
N VAL A 151 -33.92 -11.95 69.38
CA VAL A 151 -34.47 -10.61 69.63
C VAL A 151 -35.12 -10.63 71.01
N ALA A 152 -34.45 -10.00 71.96
CA ALA A 152 -35.06 -9.48 73.16
C ALA A 152 -35.20 -7.97 72.94
N GLU A 153 -36.39 -7.41 73.15
CA GLU A 153 -36.64 -6.30 74.08
C GLU A 153 -38.08 -5.76 73.97
N ARG A 154 -38.79 -5.92 75.10
CA ARG A 154 -39.81 -5.05 75.71
C ARG A 154 -41.18 -4.93 75.07
#